data_AF-U3IYH5-F1
#
_entry.id   AF-U3IYH5-F1
#
_cell.length_a   1.000
_cell.length_b   1.000
_cell.length_c   1.000
_cell.angle_alpha   90.00
_cell.angle_beta   90.00
_cell.angle_gamma   90.00
#
_symmetry.space_group_name_H-M   'P 1'
#
loop_
_entity.id
_entity.type
_entity.pdbx_description
1 polymer ?
#
loop_
_entity_poly.entity_id
_entity_poly.type
_entity_poly.pdbx_seq_one_letter_code
_entity_poly.pdbx_strand_id
1 'polypeptide(L)'
;MNPDITRMARALNEWLWQHEFWLPPGITWEDMKESEDIHYPQPRDLLLSIPFALILVVIRYIFERAIALPLGAKLGVRDKQRPNAQPNPILETFYSTHCKNPKESELISLAKQCDLPVRKVERWFRRRRNTDRPSLSKKFCEACWRFTFYVIAFFTGLAVLHDKPWFWDHRECWTGYPQQPLQPSLFWYYMLELSFYWSLVFTLPCDVKRKDFKEQIVHHAATIFLISFSYCANYIRIGTLVLVIHDASDCFLEPTKIFNYMKWKKTCDSLFMIFAAVFLISRLIIFPYTVLYNTYYYSMEIFQPFFGYYFVNALLITLQLLHIFWSCLIIHMVYKFILQGTMEKDMRSDTEESDKDEEREKIVEKEKNGITCFSNVTSSNYIQRNGSETLTNRAHLSNGHVKEMLLCAMYMCQFCNCMELSPFYCLKDGNSKAQSDDSSHPNHG
;
A
#
# COMPACT_ATOMS: atom_id res chain seq x y z
N MET A 1 15.25 -30.45 9.54
CA MET A 1 14.20 -29.61 10.14
C MET A 1 13.81 -30.26 11.47
N ASN A 2 13.67 -29.50 12.56
CA ASN A 2 13.45 -30.06 13.91
C ASN A 2 12.05 -30.73 13.96
N PRO A 3 11.93 -32.02 14.35
CA PRO A 3 10.66 -32.75 14.36
C PRO A 3 9.58 -32.11 15.22
N ASP A 4 9.95 -31.39 16.28
CA ASP A 4 8.99 -30.65 17.11
C ASP A 4 8.39 -29.44 16.38
N ILE A 5 9.18 -28.75 15.55
CA ILE A 5 8.70 -27.64 14.72
C ILE A 5 7.71 -28.17 13.69
N THR A 6 8.00 -29.32 13.08
CA THR A 6 7.10 -29.96 12.10
C THR A 6 5.76 -30.39 12.73
N ARG A 7 5.79 -30.92 13.97
CA ARG A 7 4.58 -31.30 14.70
C ARG A 7 3.72 -30.08 15.08
N MET A 8 4.33 -29.01 15.58
CA MET A 8 3.62 -27.77 15.89
C MET A 8 3.01 -27.13 14.65
N ALA A 9 3.75 -27.09 13.53
CA ALA A 9 3.26 -26.57 12.27
C ALA A 9 2.04 -27.34 11.75
N ARG A 10 2.07 -28.69 11.85
CA ARG A 10 0.93 -29.53 11.46
C ARG A 10 -0.29 -29.30 12.34
N ALA A 11 -0.12 -29.27 13.66
CA ALA A 11 -1.22 -29.02 14.59
C ALA A 11 -1.85 -27.62 14.36
N LEU A 12 -1.04 -26.60 14.10
CA LEU A 12 -1.53 -25.27 13.74
C LEU A 12 -2.28 -25.28 12.41
N ASN A 13 -1.78 -26.02 11.41
CA ASN A 13 -2.43 -26.15 10.12
C ASN A 13 -3.80 -26.85 10.23
N GLU A 14 -3.88 -27.95 10.99
CA GLU A 14 -5.14 -28.66 11.25
C GLU A 14 -6.16 -27.80 11.99
N TRP A 15 -5.72 -27.07 13.02
CA TRP A 15 -6.58 -26.13 13.75
C TRP A 15 -7.08 -25.00 12.86
N LEU A 16 -6.19 -24.42 12.06
CA LEU A 16 -6.51 -23.28 11.21
C LEU A 16 -7.49 -23.65 10.08
N TRP A 17 -7.34 -24.82 9.47
CA TRP A 17 -8.17 -25.30 8.37
C TRP A 17 -9.40 -26.09 8.83
N GLN A 18 -9.85 -25.89 10.07
CA GLN A 18 -11.17 -26.37 10.50
C GLN A 18 -12.26 -25.74 9.63
N HIS A 19 -13.11 -26.58 9.03
CA HIS A 19 -14.13 -26.14 8.07
C HIS A 19 -15.10 -25.09 8.67
N GLU A 20 -15.37 -25.15 9.97
CA GLU A 20 -16.21 -24.18 10.71
C GLU A 20 -15.71 -22.72 10.61
N PHE A 21 -14.41 -22.51 10.39
CA PHE A 21 -13.86 -21.17 10.24
C PHE A 21 -14.06 -20.57 8.84
N TRP A 22 -14.17 -21.42 7.82
CA TRP A 22 -14.07 -21.03 6.42
C TRP A 22 -15.35 -21.27 5.62
N LEU A 23 -16.19 -22.22 6.04
CA LEU A 23 -17.38 -22.65 5.33
C LEU A 23 -18.64 -22.47 6.20
N PRO A 24 -19.81 -22.30 5.56
CA PRO A 24 -21.08 -22.29 6.27
C PRO A 24 -21.36 -23.58 7.05
N PRO A 25 -22.20 -23.52 8.10
CA PRO A 25 -22.61 -24.70 8.85
C PRO A 25 -23.23 -25.77 7.94
N GLY A 26 -22.81 -27.03 8.12
CA GLY A 26 -23.29 -28.17 7.34
C GLY A 26 -22.51 -28.48 6.06
N ILE A 27 -21.47 -27.70 5.75
CA ILE A 27 -20.59 -27.93 4.60
C ILE A 27 -19.17 -28.20 5.08
N THR A 28 -18.49 -29.15 4.45
CA THR A 28 -17.12 -29.56 4.77
C THR A 28 -16.19 -29.34 3.57
N TRP A 29 -14.88 -29.45 3.81
CA TRP A 29 -13.90 -29.44 2.71
C TRP A 29 -14.06 -30.62 1.75
N GLU A 30 -14.77 -31.69 2.16
CA GLU A 30 -15.05 -32.82 1.26
C GLU A 30 -16.04 -32.44 0.15
N ASP A 31 -16.95 -31.53 0.45
CA ASP A 31 -17.94 -30.98 -0.50
C ASP A 31 -17.30 -29.98 -1.47
N MET A 32 -16.05 -29.61 -1.23
CA MET A 32 -15.21 -28.69 -2.01
C MET A 32 -14.05 -29.41 -2.72
N LYS A 33 -14.15 -30.75 -2.89
CA LYS A 33 -13.14 -31.53 -3.61
C LYS A 33 -13.17 -31.21 -5.11
N GLU A 34 -11.99 -31.04 -5.68
CA GLU A 34 -11.82 -30.82 -7.12
C GLU A 34 -12.27 -32.06 -7.91
N SER A 35 -12.82 -31.83 -9.09
CA SER A 35 -13.08 -32.85 -10.12
C SER A 35 -12.32 -32.50 -11.40
N GLU A 36 -12.28 -33.41 -12.38
CA GLU A 36 -11.60 -33.15 -13.67
C GLU A 36 -12.13 -31.88 -14.38
N ASP A 37 -13.39 -31.51 -14.11
CA ASP A 37 -14.05 -30.37 -14.74
C ASP A 37 -14.22 -29.15 -13.80
N ILE A 38 -14.02 -29.31 -12.48
CA ILE A 38 -14.29 -28.27 -11.48
C ILE A 38 -13.09 -28.07 -10.58
N HIS A 39 -12.51 -26.86 -10.67
CA HIS A 39 -11.43 -26.41 -9.80
C HIS A 39 -11.92 -25.33 -8.85
N TYR A 40 -11.51 -25.42 -7.59
CA TYR A 40 -11.76 -24.41 -6.56
C TYR A 40 -10.46 -23.68 -6.20
N PRO A 41 -10.54 -22.47 -5.63
CA PRO A 41 -9.36 -21.74 -5.18
C PRO A 41 -8.59 -22.50 -4.11
N GLN A 42 -7.29 -22.68 -4.30
CA GLN A 42 -6.47 -23.38 -3.32
C GLN A 42 -5.58 -22.38 -2.58
N PRO A 43 -5.51 -22.39 -1.25
CA PRO A 43 -4.71 -21.43 -0.49
C PRO A 43 -3.24 -21.35 -0.94
N ARG A 44 -2.67 -22.49 -1.38
CA ARG A 44 -1.32 -22.60 -1.96
C ARG A 44 -1.09 -21.70 -3.17
N ASP A 45 -2.12 -21.40 -3.93
CA ASP A 45 -2.01 -20.59 -5.14
C ASP A 45 -1.57 -19.16 -4.82
N LEU A 46 -1.93 -18.65 -3.64
CA LEU A 46 -1.52 -17.33 -3.17
C LEU A 46 0.00 -17.20 -3.03
N LEU A 47 0.73 -18.30 -2.84
CA LEU A 47 2.19 -18.29 -2.81
C LEU A 47 2.80 -17.85 -4.15
N LEU A 48 2.10 -18.06 -5.27
CA LEU A 48 2.54 -17.60 -6.59
C LEU A 48 2.58 -16.07 -6.69
N SER A 49 1.81 -15.36 -5.85
CA SER A 49 1.82 -13.90 -5.83
C SER A 49 3.14 -13.29 -5.36
N ILE A 50 3.94 -14.02 -4.56
CA ILE A 50 5.24 -13.55 -4.05
C ILE A 50 6.30 -13.47 -5.17
N PRO A 51 6.59 -14.55 -5.94
CA PRO A 51 7.53 -14.44 -7.05
C PRO A 51 7.03 -13.46 -8.13
N PHE A 52 5.72 -13.38 -8.40
CA PHE A 52 5.18 -12.36 -9.30
C PHE A 52 5.38 -10.94 -8.77
N ALA A 53 5.24 -10.71 -7.46
CA ALA A 53 5.55 -9.43 -6.85
C ALA A 53 7.03 -9.05 -7.01
N LEU A 54 7.95 -10.00 -6.85
CA LEU A 54 9.38 -9.76 -7.09
C LEU A 54 9.66 -9.42 -8.56
N ILE A 55 9.00 -10.11 -9.49
CA ILE A 55 9.06 -9.79 -10.92
C ILE A 55 8.54 -8.37 -11.16
N LEU A 56 7.40 -7.98 -10.57
CA LEU A 56 6.87 -6.62 -10.67
C LEU A 56 7.83 -5.57 -10.11
N VAL A 57 8.57 -5.87 -9.04
CA VAL A 57 9.62 -4.96 -8.52
C VAL A 57 10.77 -4.80 -9.52
N VAL A 58 11.20 -5.88 -10.19
CA VAL A 58 12.21 -5.81 -11.24
C VAL A 58 11.70 -5.00 -12.44
N ILE A 59 10.46 -5.26 -12.89
CA ILE A 59 9.83 -4.51 -13.98
C ILE A 59 9.73 -3.03 -13.61
N ARG A 60 9.30 -2.71 -12.38
CA ARG A 60 9.25 -1.34 -11.86
C ARG A 60 10.60 -0.65 -11.98
N TYR A 61 11.66 -1.28 -11.50
CA TYR A 61 13.01 -0.72 -11.55
C TYR A 61 13.47 -0.44 -12.99
N ILE A 62 13.20 -1.37 -13.91
CA ILE A 62 13.50 -1.19 -15.33
C ILE A 62 12.66 -0.04 -15.91
N PHE A 63 11.35 0.00 -15.63
CA PHE A 63 10.43 1.04 -16.11
C PHE A 63 10.85 2.43 -15.64
N GLU A 64 11.14 2.59 -14.35
CA GLU A 64 11.54 3.87 -13.77
C GLU A 64 12.82 4.39 -14.44
N ARG A 65 13.80 3.50 -14.70
CA ARG A 65 15.07 3.88 -15.35
C ARG A 65 14.97 4.10 -16.85
N ALA A 66 14.29 3.21 -17.57
CA ALA A 66 14.27 3.19 -19.02
C ALA A 66 13.21 4.12 -19.62
N ILE A 67 12.10 4.36 -18.90
CA ILE A 67 10.94 5.09 -19.44
C ILE A 67 10.67 6.35 -18.62
N ALA A 68 10.45 6.23 -17.32
CA ALA A 68 9.94 7.35 -16.53
C ALA A 68 10.96 8.48 -16.33
N LEU A 69 12.22 8.16 -16.01
CA LEU A 69 13.29 9.15 -15.88
C LEU A 69 13.55 9.95 -17.17
N PRO A 70 13.78 9.33 -18.35
CA PRO A 70 13.99 10.09 -19.58
C PRO A 70 12.76 10.87 -20.00
N LEU A 71 11.55 10.35 -19.75
CA LEU A 71 10.30 11.06 -19.99
C LEU A 71 10.20 12.32 -19.11
N GLY A 72 10.49 12.20 -17.81
CA GLY A 72 10.50 13.33 -16.88
C GLY A 72 11.50 14.40 -17.29
N ALA A 73 12.71 14.01 -17.72
CA ALA A 73 13.73 14.93 -18.23
C ALA A 73 13.25 15.70 -19.47
N LYS A 74 12.64 15.00 -20.45
CA LYS A 74 12.07 15.63 -21.66
C LYS A 74 10.92 16.58 -21.35
N LEU A 75 10.11 16.25 -20.34
CA LEU A 75 8.96 17.05 -19.92
C LEU A 75 9.32 18.16 -18.91
N GLY A 76 10.62 18.38 -18.67
CA GLY A 76 11.12 19.51 -17.89
C GLY A 76 10.99 19.33 -16.36
N VAL A 77 10.80 18.09 -15.88
CA VAL A 77 10.87 17.77 -14.46
C VAL A 77 12.32 17.90 -14.01
N ARG A 78 12.62 18.97 -13.26
CA ARG A 78 13.97 19.26 -12.76
C ARG A 78 14.02 19.24 -11.25
N ASP A 79 15.00 18.53 -10.72
CA ASP A 79 15.26 18.51 -9.29
C ASP A 79 15.83 19.85 -8.81
N LYS A 80 15.25 20.39 -7.74
CA LYS A 80 15.78 21.58 -7.07
C LYS A 80 17.12 21.19 -6.45
N GLN A 81 18.21 21.86 -6.85
CA GLN A 81 19.49 21.71 -6.17
C GLN A 81 19.36 22.22 -4.74
N ARG A 82 19.51 21.30 -3.77
CA ARG A 82 19.49 21.62 -2.34
C ARG A 82 20.93 21.65 -1.83
N PRO A 83 21.34 22.69 -1.10
CA PRO A 83 22.68 22.75 -0.55
C PRO A 83 22.89 21.61 0.45
N ASN A 84 23.95 20.83 0.26
CA ASN A 84 24.34 19.81 1.22
C ASN A 84 24.70 20.44 2.58
N ALA A 85 24.39 19.73 3.65
CA ALA A 85 24.90 20.07 4.97
C ALA A 85 26.43 19.92 4.98
N GLN A 86 27.14 20.82 5.66
CA GLN A 86 28.59 20.67 5.78
C GLN A 86 28.93 19.40 6.59
N PRO A 87 29.96 18.63 6.23
CA PRO A 87 30.31 17.42 6.98
C PRO A 87 30.62 17.75 8.45
N ASN A 88 29.83 17.21 9.38
CA ASN A 88 30.10 17.28 10.81
C ASN A 88 29.73 15.93 11.46
N PRO A 89 30.71 15.14 11.93
CA PRO A 89 30.48 13.79 12.42
C PRO A 89 29.65 13.74 13.71
N ILE A 90 29.77 14.76 14.58
CA ILE A 90 29.00 14.83 15.84
C ILE A 90 27.52 15.02 15.51
N LEU A 91 27.21 15.98 14.63
CA LEU A 91 25.84 16.26 14.23
C LEU A 91 25.23 15.11 13.43
N GLU A 92 26.00 14.46 12.54
CA GLU A 92 25.54 13.29 11.77
C GLU A 92 25.27 12.07 12.67
N THR A 93 26.12 11.85 13.67
CA THR A 93 25.91 10.78 14.66
C THR A 93 24.63 11.03 15.44
N PHE A 94 24.43 12.24 15.96
CA PHE A 94 23.18 12.59 16.66
C PHE A 94 21.96 12.45 15.75
N TYR A 95 22.04 12.94 14.51
CA TYR A 95 20.96 12.87 13.52
C TYR A 95 20.52 11.44 13.22
N SER A 96 21.48 10.52 13.10
CA SER A 96 21.23 9.13 12.71
C SER A 96 20.77 8.27 13.88
N THR A 97 21.20 8.58 15.11
CA THR A 97 21.00 7.72 16.29
C THR A 97 19.96 8.22 17.28
N HIS A 98 19.80 9.55 17.42
CA HIS A 98 18.94 10.14 18.44
C HIS A 98 17.68 10.77 17.84
N CYS A 99 17.83 11.92 17.18
CA CYS A 99 16.69 12.68 16.68
C CYS A 99 17.05 13.55 15.47
N LYS A 100 16.14 13.60 14.50
CA LYS A 100 16.24 14.49 13.32
C LYS A 100 15.85 15.94 13.62
N ASN A 101 15.07 16.16 14.69
CA ASN A 101 14.52 17.44 15.12
C ASN A 101 14.91 17.70 16.60
N PRO A 102 16.15 18.11 16.87
CA PRO A 102 16.61 18.36 18.24
C PRO A 102 15.81 19.51 18.89
N LYS A 103 15.52 19.37 20.19
CA LYS A 103 14.93 20.43 21.01
C LYS A 103 15.96 21.54 21.30
N GLU A 104 15.49 22.68 21.78
CA GLU A 104 16.36 23.84 22.06
C GLU A 104 17.52 23.52 23.01
N SER A 105 17.27 22.76 24.08
CA SER A 105 18.31 22.32 25.02
C SER A 105 19.37 21.43 24.37
N GLU A 106 18.95 20.54 23.47
CA GLU A 106 19.84 19.64 22.72
C GLU A 106 20.67 20.42 21.70
N LEU A 107 20.07 21.40 21.02
CA LEU A 107 20.77 22.30 20.10
C LEU A 107 21.89 23.08 20.81
N ILE A 108 21.65 23.58 22.02
CA ILE A 108 22.68 24.30 22.81
C ILE A 108 23.82 23.35 23.20
N SER A 109 23.49 22.12 23.62
CA SER A 109 24.50 21.10 23.95
C SER A 109 25.36 20.74 22.73
N LEU A 110 24.73 20.49 21.58
CA LEU A 110 25.42 20.16 20.33
C LEU A 110 26.27 21.32 19.80
N ALA A 111 25.77 22.56 19.94
CA ALA A 111 26.52 23.77 19.63
C ALA A 111 27.80 23.88 20.45
N LYS A 112 27.72 23.61 21.75
CA LYS A 112 28.89 23.59 22.64
C LYS A 112 29.87 22.48 22.29
N GLN A 113 29.39 21.28 21.96
CA GLN A 113 30.25 20.14 21.58
C GLN A 113 30.97 20.35 20.24
N CYS A 114 30.33 21.03 19.29
CA CYS A 114 30.90 21.28 17.97
C CYS A 114 31.71 22.58 17.88
N ASP A 115 31.77 23.36 18.96
CA ASP A 115 32.28 24.74 18.95
C ASP A 115 31.66 25.60 17.83
N LEU A 116 30.32 25.50 17.69
CA LEU A 116 29.55 26.21 16.67
C LEU A 116 28.46 27.06 17.30
N PRO A 117 28.12 28.22 16.73
CA PRO A 117 26.91 28.95 17.11
C PRO A 117 25.66 28.08 16.92
N VAL A 118 24.70 28.19 17.85
CA VAL A 118 23.43 27.44 17.82
C VAL A 118 22.73 27.54 16.46
N ARG A 119 22.69 28.74 15.87
CA ARG A 119 22.12 28.98 14.53
C ARG A 119 22.79 28.16 13.42
N LYS A 120 24.10 27.91 13.48
CA LYS A 120 24.80 27.08 12.49
C LYS A 120 24.41 25.62 12.64
N VAL A 121 24.25 25.14 13.87
CA VAL A 121 23.78 23.77 14.16
C VAL A 121 22.34 23.59 13.70
N GLU A 122 21.44 24.51 14.03
CA GLU A 122 20.06 24.50 13.56
C GLU A 122 19.96 24.49 12.03
N ARG A 123 20.74 25.36 11.37
CA ARG A 123 20.84 25.42 9.90
C ARG A 123 21.39 24.11 9.32
N TRP A 124 22.34 23.46 9.99
CA TRP A 124 22.87 22.16 9.59
C TRP A 124 21.76 21.09 9.62
N PHE A 125 21.02 20.98 10.72
CA PHE A 125 19.91 20.01 10.85
C PHE A 125 18.82 20.25 9.80
N ARG A 126 18.51 21.52 9.51
CA ARG A 126 17.56 21.86 8.43
C ARG A 126 18.08 21.42 7.06
N ARG A 127 19.33 21.73 6.70
CA ARG A 127 19.93 21.31 5.41
C ARG A 127 20.03 19.78 5.31
N ARG A 128 20.38 19.09 6.39
CA ARG A 128 20.48 17.64 6.44
C ARG A 128 19.11 16.98 6.21
N ARG A 129 18.05 17.49 6.85
CA ARG A 129 16.65 17.08 6.60
C ARG A 129 16.21 17.36 5.16
N ASN A 130 16.62 18.49 4.59
CA ASN A 130 16.31 18.85 3.21
C ASN A 130 17.04 17.96 2.19
N THR A 131 18.19 17.41 2.56
CA THR A 131 18.94 16.42 1.76
C THR A 131 18.26 15.05 1.77
N ASP A 132 17.68 14.63 2.91
CA ASP A 132 16.90 13.38 3.04
C ASP A 132 15.59 13.40 2.24
N ARG A 133 15.09 14.58 1.89
CA ARG A 133 13.82 14.70 1.17
C ARG A 133 13.96 14.13 -0.25
N PRO A 134 12.99 13.32 -0.70
CA PRO A 134 13.04 12.72 -2.03
C PRO A 134 13.06 13.77 -3.14
N SER A 135 13.76 13.42 -4.21
CA SER A 135 13.84 14.21 -5.43
C SER A 135 12.46 14.25 -6.13
N LEU A 136 12.22 15.33 -6.89
CA LEU A 136 11.00 15.46 -7.70
C LEU A 136 10.97 14.38 -8.77
N SER A 137 12.11 14.08 -9.39
CA SER A 137 12.25 13.01 -10.38
C SER A 137 11.86 11.64 -9.80
N LYS A 138 12.25 11.35 -8.55
CA LYS A 138 11.83 10.11 -7.87
C LYS A 138 10.31 10.05 -7.70
N LYS A 139 9.70 11.10 -7.14
CA LYS A 139 8.23 11.19 -6.98
C LYS A 139 7.49 11.03 -8.31
N PHE A 140 8.05 11.61 -9.37
CA PHE A 140 7.53 11.51 -10.73
C PHE A 140 7.58 10.07 -11.24
N CYS A 141 8.72 9.39 -11.12
CA CYS A 141 8.89 8.03 -11.59
C CYS A 141 7.97 7.05 -10.85
N GLU A 142 7.87 7.19 -9.52
CA GLU A 142 6.95 6.39 -8.69
C GLU A 142 5.48 6.58 -9.15
N ALA A 143 5.07 7.82 -9.43
CA ALA A 143 3.72 8.13 -9.90
C ALA A 143 3.47 7.56 -11.32
N CYS A 144 4.44 7.64 -12.24
CA CYS A 144 4.31 7.05 -13.57
C CYS A 144 4.17 5.52 -13.55
N TRP A 145 4.95 4.83 -12.70
CA TRP A 145 4.84 3.39 -12.53
C TRP A 145 3.44 3.01 -12.04
N ARG A 146 2.99 3.64 -10.95
CA ARG A 146 1.67 3.39 -10.36
C ARG A 146 0.55 3.70 -11.35
N PHE A 147 0.62 4.82 -12.06
CA PHE A 147 -0.35 5.16 -13.11
C PHE A 147 -0.46 4.07 -14.17
N THR A 148 0.68 3.59 -14.68
CA THR A 148 0.72 2.55 -15.72
C THR A 148 0.08 1.26 -15.21
N PHE A 149 0.41 0.85 -13.98
CA PHE A 149 -0.17 -0.34 -13.37
C PHE A 149 -1.69 -0.19 -13.17
N TYR A 150 -2.16 0.87 -12.49
CA TYR A 150 -3.58 1.05 -12.17
C TYR A 150 -4.46 1.13 -13.41
N VAL A 151 -3.98 1.77 -14.49
CA VAL A 151 -4.69 1.81 -15.76
C VAL A 151 -4.84 0.40 -16.35
N ILE A 152 -3.74 -0.37 -16.41
CA ILE A 152 -3.77 -1.73 -16.93
C ILE A 152 -4.68 -2.63 -16.08
N ALA A 153 -4.55 -2.55 -14.75
CA ALA A 153 -5.34 -3.30 -13.78
C ALA A 153 -6.84 -3.02 -13.92
N PHE A 154 -7.24 -1.74 -13.93
CA PHE A 154 -8.63 -1.34 -14.06
C PHE A 154 -9.27 -1.84 -15.35
N PHE A 155 -8.62 -1.63 -16.50
CA PHE A 155 -9.15 -2.10 -17.79
C PHE A 155 -9.14 -3.63 -17.91
N THR A 156 -8.17 -4.31 -17.29
CA THR A 156 -8.16 -5.78 -17.19
C THR A 156 -9.35 -6.27 -16.37
N GLY A 157 -9.61 -5.65 -15.21
CA GLY A 157 -10.75 -5.99 -14.37
C GLY A 157 -12.09 -5.79 -15.09
N LEU A 158 -12.26 -4.68 -15.81
CA LEU A 158 -13.45 -4.46 -16.64
C LEU A 158 -13.59 -5.53 -17.74
N ALA A 159 -12.50 -5.87 -18.44
CA ALA A 159 -12.54 -6.88 -19.49
C ALA A 159 -12.87 -8.28 -18.94
N VAL A 160 -12.32 -8.65 -17.78
CA VAL A 160 -12.55 -9.94 -17.11
C VAL A 160 -13.96 -10.07 -16.52
N LEU A 161 -14.56 -8.95 -16.09
CA LEU A 161 -15.89 -8.96 -15.44
C LEU A 161 -17.05 -8.67 -16.39
N HIS A 162 -16.80 -8.12 -17.58
CA HIS A 162 -17.85 -7.67 -18.49
C HIS A 162 -18.87 -8.77 -18.83
N ASP A 163 -18.43 -10.01 -19.00
CA ASP A 163 -19.27 -11.17 -19.32
C ASP A 163 -19.83 -11.90 -18.08
N LYS A 164 -19.54 -11.41 -16.86
CA LYS A 164 -19.94 -12.07 -15.61
C LYS A 164 -21.26 -11.50 -15.09
N PRO A 165 -22.22 -12.35 -14.70
CA PRO A 165 -23.54 -11.87 -14.28
C PRO A 165 -23.48 -11.02 -13.01
N TRP A 166 -22.58 -11.35 -12.07
CA TRP A 166 -22.42 -10.60 -10.81
C TRP A 166 -21.85 -9.18 -10.97
N PHE A 167 -21.33 -8.84 -12.15
CA PHE A 167 -20.92 -7.48 -12.46
C PHE A 167 -22.12 -6.55 -12.72
N TRP A 168 -23.24 -7.12 -13.20
CA TRP A 168 -24.46 -6.39 -13.55
C TRP A 168 -25.55 -6.57 -12.50
N ASP A 169 -25.71 -7.78 -11.97
CA ASP A 169 -26.59 -8.10 -10.85
C ASP A 169 -25.77 -8.64 -9.68
N HIS A 170 -25.49 -7.77 -8.71
CA HIS A 170 -24.65 -8.11 -7.57
C HIS A 170 -25.24 -9.25 -6.71
N ARG A 171 -26.53 -9.58 -6.79
CA ARG A 171 -27.13 -10.72 -6.07
C ARG A 171 -26.50 -12.05 -6.48
N GLU A 172 -26.03 -12.13 -7.72
CA GLU A 172 -25.34 -13.30 -8.28
C GLU A 172 -23.96 -13.57 -7.65
N CYS A 173 -23.47 -12.68 -6.78
CA CYS A 173 -22.24 -12.92 -6.02
C CYS A 173 -22.32 -14.17 -5.13
N TRP A 174 -23.50 -14.47 -4.58
CA TRP A 174 -23.69 -15.57 -3.62
C TRP A 174 -24.41 -16.79 -4.21
N THR A 175 -24.89 -16.71 -5.45
CA THR A 175 -25.53 -17.85 -6.13
C THR A 175 -24.57 -19.04 -6.19
N GLY A 176 -24.99 -20.16 -5.61
CA GLY A 176 -24.19 -21.39 -5.56
C GLY A 176 -22.99 -21.34 -4.60
N TYR A 177 -22.89 -20.33 -3.72
CA TYR A 177 -21.88 -20.30 -2.67
C TYR A 177 -22.11 -21.43 -1.65
N PRO A 178 -21.08 -22.16 -1.17
CA PRO A 178 -19.64 -21.98 -1.42
C PRO A 178 -19.07 -22.67 -2.67
N GLN A 179 -19.86 -23.47 -3.39
CA GLN A 179 -19.43 -24.27 -4.54
C GLN A 179 -19.36 -23.46 -5.84
N GLN A 180 -18.58 -22.39 -5.85
CA GLN A 180 -18.35 -21.55 -7.03
C GLN A 180 -17.01 -21.91 -7.71
N PRO A 181 -17.02 -22.50 -8.91
CA PRO A 181 -15.77 -22.88 -9.60
C PRO A 181 -14.91 -21.66 -9.94
N LEU A 182 -13.60 -21.79 -9.77
CA LEU A 182 -12.62 -20.77 -10.10
C LEU A 182 -12.39 -20.71 -11.61
N GLN A 183 -12.75 -19.59 -12.22
CA GLN A 183 -12.43 -19.34 -13.63
C GLN A 183 -10.98 -18.86 -13.79
N PRO A 184 -10.24 -19.32 -14.82
CA PRO A 184 -8.85 -18.92 -15.03
C PRO A 184 -8.63 -17.40 -15.15
N SER A 185 -9.58 -16.67 -15.73
CA SER A 185 -9.47 -15.21 -15.84
C SER A 185 -9.53 -14.51 -14.47
N LEU A 186 -10.40 -14.98 -13.57
CA LEU A 186 -10.52 -14.46 -12.20
C LEU A 186 -9.27 -14.79 -11.39
N PHE A 187 -8.71 -15.99 -11.58
CA PHE A 187 -7.43 -16.39 -10.99
C PHE A 187 -6.32 -15.40 -11.34
N TRP A 188 -6.08 -15.17 -12.63
CA TRP A 188 -4.98 -14.30 -13.06
C TRP A 188 -5.21 -12.85 -12.62
N TYR A 189 -6.46 -12.38 -12.61
CA TYR A 189 -6.79 -11.06 -12.09
C TYR A 189 -6.48 -10.92 -10.59
N TYR A 190 -6.89 -11.90 -9.77
CA TYR A 190 -6.56 -11.94 -8.34
C TYR A 190 -5.06 -12.00 -8.08
N MET A 191 -4.34 -12.84 -8.83
CA MET A 191 -2.89 -12.97 -8.69
C MET A 191 -2.17 -11.68 -9.08
N LEU A 192 -2.59 -11.00 -10.15
CA LEU A 192 -2.04 -9.71 -10.57
C LEU A 192 -2.19 -8.65 -9.46
N GLU A 193 -3.40 -8.49 -8.93
CA GLU A 193 -3.70 -7.53 -7.87
C GLU A 193 -2.90 -7.82 -6.59
N LEU A 194 -2.97 -9.06 -6.09
CA LEU A 194 -2.25 -9.45 -4.88
C LEU A 194 -0.73 -9.26 -5.02
N SER A 195 -0.17 -9.62 -6.18
CA SER A 195 1.25 -9.44 -6.47
C SER A 195 1.66 -7.98 -6.47
N PHE A 196 0.79 -7.09 -6.96
CA PHE A 196 1.07 -5.67 -6.93
C PHE A 196 1.06 -5.12 -5.52
N TYR A 197 0.09 -5.48 -4.68
CA TYR A 197 0.09 -5.09 -3.26
C TYR A 197 1.33 -5.60 -2.52
N TRP A 198 1.77 -6.84 -2.77
CA TRP A 198 3.04 -7.35 -2.26
C TRP A 198 4.24 -6.53 -2.74
N SER A 199 4.27 -6.15 -4.02
CA SER A 199 5.34 -5.31 -4.57
C SER A 199 5.40 -3.94 -3.88
N LEU A 200 4.25 -3.34 -3.54
CA LEU A 200 4.17 -2.10 -2.78
C LEU A 200 4.71 -2.28 -1.35
N VAL A 201 4.42 -3.41 -0.69
CA VAL A 201 4.97 -3.72 0.64
C VAL A 201 6.49 -3.89 0.59
N PHE A 202 7.03 -4.62 -0.40
CA PHE A 202 8.47 -4.81 -0.54
C PHE A 202 9.22 -3.51 -0.81
N THR A 203 8.62 -2.60 -1.57
CA THR A 203 9.21 -1.29 -1.89
C THR A 203 8.94 -0.22 -0.84
N LEU A 204 8.04 -0.45 0.12
CA LEU A 204 7.63 0.49 1.16
C LEU A 204 8.79 1.18 1.92
N PRO A 205 9.91 0.51 2.26
CA PRO A 205 11.04 1.17 2.92
C PRO A 205 11.74 2.20 2.04
N CYS A 206 11.69 2.00 0.72
CA CYS A 206 12.34 2.83 -0.28
C CYS A 206 11.42 3.93 -0.82
N ASP A 207 10.11 3.71 -0.83
CA ASP A 207 9.10 4.63 -1.35
C ASP A 207 9.02 5.95 -0.56
N VAL A 208 8.53 6.99 -1.23
CA VAL A 208 8.33 8.30 -0.60
C VAL A 208 7.21 8.23 0.45
N LYS A 209 7.60 8.38 1.72
CA LYS A 209 6.67 8.47 2.84
C LYS A 209 5.90 9.80 2.78
N ARG A 210 4.61 9.73 3.10
CA ARG A 210 3.66 10.86 3.13
C ARG A 210 3.03 10.98 4.52
N LYS A 211 2.26 12.04 4.78
CA LYS A 211 1.67 12.27 6.11
C LYS A 211 0.68 11.20 6.54
N ASP A 212 -0.01 10.60 5.57
CA ASP A 212 -0.98 9.52 5.72
C ASP A 212 -0.34 8.12 5.63
N PHE A 213 0.98 8.02 5.86
CA PHE A 213 1.73 6.76 5.74
C PHE A 213 1.20 5.66 6.66
N LYS A 214 0.72 6.01 7.87
CA LYS A 214 0.21 5.01 8.82
C LYS A 214 -1.12 4.44 8.34
N GLU A 215 -2.02 5.31 7.90
CA GLU A 215 -3.32 4.97 7.35
C GLU A 215 -3.15 4.14 6.06
N GLN A 216 -2.17 4.50 5.23
CA GLN A 216 -1.83 3.73 4.03
C GLN A 216 -1.30 2.34 4.38
N ILE A 217 -0.52 2.17 5.46
CA ILE A 217 -0.08 0.85 5.94
C ILE A 217 -1.28 -0.01 6.36
N VAL A 218 -2.18 0.55 7.17
CA VAL A 218 -3.38 -0.17 7.63
C VAL A 218 -4.23 -0.60 6.41
N HIS A 219 -4.36 0.26 5.41
CA HIS A 219 -5.02 -0.09 4.15
C HIS A 219 -4.34 -1.25 3.42
N HIS A 220 -3.02 -1.22 3.24
CA HIS A 220 -2.30 -2.30 2.55
C HIS A 220 -2.44 -3.62 3.29
N ALA A 221 -2.37 -3.59 4.62
CA ALA A 221 -2.63 -4.79 5.42
C ALA A 221 -4.07 -5.28 5.19
N ALA A 222 -5.07 -4.42 5.35
CA ALA A 222 -6.48 -4.79 5.19
C ALA A 222 -6.80 -5.34 3.78
N THR A 223 -6.26 -4.73 2.73
CA THR A 223 -6.45 -5.18 1.33
C THR A 223 -5.76 -6.50 1.05
N ILE A 224 -4.51 -6.72 1.49
CA ILE A 224 -3.83 -8.02 1.35
C ILE A 224 -4.60 -9.12 2.08
N PHE A 225 -5.09 -8.84 3.30
CA PHE A 225 -5.92 -9.78 4.05
C PHE A 225 -7.26 -10.05 3.36
N LEU A 226 -7.94 -9.02 2.83
CA LEU A 226 -9.19 -9.19 2.10
C LEU A 226 -9.01 -10.04 0.84
N ILE A 227 -8.00 -9.76 0.01
CA ILE A 227 -7.75 -10.51 -1.22
C ILE A 227 -7.40 -11.97 -0.87
N SER A 228 -6.48 -12.18 0.08
CA SER A 228 -6.05 -13.52 0.46
C SER A 228 -7.17 -14.34 1.11
N PHE A 229 -7.89 -13.76 2.08
CA PHE A 229 -8.97 -14.45 2.78
C PHE A 229 -10.16 -14.69 1.86
N SER A 230 -10.54 -13.72 1.02
CA SER A 230 -11.63 -13.91 0.06
C SER A 230 -11.30 -14.99 -0.96
N TYR A 231 -10.03 -15.16 -1.35
CA TYR A 231 -9.61 -16.26 -2.19
C TYR A 231 -9.77 -17.61 -1.48
N CYS A 232 -9.24 -17.75 -0.27
CA CYS A 232 -9.32 -18.99 0.53
C CYS A 232 -10.76 -19.39 0.89
N ALA A 233 -11.63 -18.42 1.17
CA ALA A 233 -13.05 -18.65 1.51
C ALA A 233 -13.96 -18.66 0.27
N ASN A 234 -13.41 -18.65 -0.95
CA ASN A 234 -14.16 -18.61 -2.20
C ASN A 234 -15.18 -17.46 -2.33
N TYR A 235 -14.84 -16.27 -1.80
CA TYR A 235 -15.56 -15.01 -1.97
C TYR A 235 -15.09 -14.24 -3.23
N ILE A 236 -14.68 -14.96 -4.27
CA ILE A 236 -13.99 -14.37 -5.43
C ILE A 236 -14.89 -13.40 -6.20
N ARG A 237 -16.17 -13.73 -6.36
CA ARG A 237 -17.12 -12.88 -7.09
C ARG A 237 -17.22 -11.50 -6.45
N ILE A 238 -17.51 -11.44 -5.14
CA ILE A 238 -17.59 -10.16 -4.44
C ILE A 238 -16.24 -9.45 -4.38
N GLY A 239 -15.13 -10.18 -4.17
CA GLY A 239 -13.82 -9.54 -4.10
C GLY A 239 -13.35 -8.98 -5.44
N THR A 240 -13.74 -9.54 -6.60
CA THR A 240 -13.50 -8.88 -7.90
C THR A 240 -14.20 -7.53 -8.04
N LEU A 241 -15.41 -7.38 -7.48
CA LEU A 241 -16.10 -6.09 -7.46
C LEU A 241 -15.37 -5.10 -6.57
N VAL A 242 -14.87 -5.56 -5.41
CA VAL A 242 -14.01 -4.74 -4.55
C VAL A 242 -12.82 -4.23 -5.35
N LEU A 243 -12.05 -5.10 -6.01
CA LEU A 243 -10.88 -4.72 -6.80
C LEU A 243 -11.20 -3.64 -7.87
N VAL A 244 -12.18 -3.88 -8.74
CA VAL A 244 -12.52 -2.93 -9.83
C VAL A 244 -13.06 -1.60 -9.31
N ILE A 245 -13.90 -1.61 -8.27
CA ILE A 245 -14.36 -0.36 -7.63
C ILE A 245 -13.17 0.42 -7.08
N HIS A 246 -12.14 -0.27 -6.60
CA HIS A 246 -10.98 0.37 -6.01
C HIS A 246 -10.06 1.04 -7.04
N ASP A 247 -9.79 0.35 -8.15
CA ASP A 247 -8.84 0.83 -9.16
C ASP A 247 -9.39 2.00 -9.99
N ALA A 248 -10.72 2.17 -10.04
CA ALA A 248 -11.39 3.21 -10.82
C ALA A 248 -10.90 4.63 -10.50
N SER A 249 -10.76 4.98 -9.22
CA SER A 249 -10.30 6.31 -8.81
C SER A 249 -8.79 6.51 -8.99
N ASP A 250 -8.01 5.43 -8.87
CA ASP A 250 -6.55 5.49 -8.86
C ASP A 250 -5.99 5.80 -10.26
N CYS A 251 -6.74 5.44 -11.30
CA CYS A 251 -6.51 5.86 -12.68
C CYS A 251 -6.41 7.39 -12.84
N PHE A 252 -7.07 8.18 -11.98
CA PHE A 252 -7.06 9.65 -12.04
C PHE A 252 -6.14 10.30 -10.97
N LEU A 253 -5.89 9.61 -9.86
CA LEU A 253 -5.05 10.11 -8.77
C LEU A 253 -3.57 10.25 -9.18
N GLU A 254 -3.00 9.23 -9.80
CA GLU A 254 -1.59 9.26 -10.22
C GLU A 254 -1.28 10.27 -11.34
N PRO A 255 -2.10 10.43 -12.41
CA PRO A 255 -1.84 11.45 -13.42
C PRO A 255 -1.97 12.86 -12.85
N THR A 256 -2.86 13.10 -11.88
CA THR A 256 -2.92 14.38 -11.16
C THR A 256 -1.57 14.74 -10.54
N LYS A 257 -0.90 13.80 -9.88
CA LYS A 257 0.45 14.01 -9.32
C LYS A 257 1.49 14.27 -10.41
N ILE A 258 1.46 13.50 -11.49
CA ILE A 258 2.37 13.62 -12.63
C ILE A 258 2.29 15.05 -13.21
N PHE A 259 1.08 15.54 -13.51
CA PHE A 259 0.87 16.89 -14.06
C PHE A 259 1.20 18.00 -13.05
N ASN A 260 0.97 17.77 -11.75
CA ASN A 260 1.43 18.68 -10.70
C ASN A 260 2.96 18.82 -10.72
N TYR A 261 3.70 17.71 -10.88
CA TYR A 261 5.16 17.74 -10.97
C TYR A 261 5.68 18.41 -12.24
N MET A 262 4.95 18.32 -13.35
CA MET A 262 5.21 19.06 -14.59
C MET A 262 4.81 20.54 -14.52
N LYS A 263 4.17 20.99 -13.43
CA LYS A 263 3.63 22.35 -13.23
C LYS A 263 2.50 22.71 -14.22
N TRP A 264 1.79 21.73 -14.77
CA TRP A 264 0.65 21.93 -15.66
C TRP A 264 -0.64 22.10 -14.84
N LYS A 265 -0.79 23.28 -14.22
CA LYS A 265 -1.84 23.56 -13.22
C LYS A 265 -3.26 23.30 -13.73
N LYS A 266 -3.63 23.82 -14.91
CA LYS A 266 -5.00 23.66 -15.45
C LYS A 266 -5.41 22.19 -15.59
N THR A 267 -4.54 21.37 -16.17
CA THR A 267 -4.78 19.93 -16.35
C THR A 267 -4.79 19.21 -15.00
N CYS A 268 -3.86 19.56 -14.11
CA CYS A 268 -3.81 19.02 -12.75
C CYS A 268 -5.12 19.29 -11.98
N ASP A 269 -5.59 20.54 -11.98
CA ASP A 269 -6.81 20.94 -11.26
C ASP A 269 -8.04 20.24 -11.84
N SER A 270 -8.13 20.13 -13.18
CA SER A 270 -9.21 19.39 -13.84
C SER A 270 -9.20 17.89 -13.48
N LEU A 271 -8.04 17.23 -13.53
CA LEU A 271 -7.90 15.82 -13.17
C LEU A 271 -8.17 15.59 -11.67
N PHE A 272 -7.77 16.52 -10.81
CA PHE A 272 -8.07 16.45 -9.38
C PHE A 272 -9.58 16.48 -9.11
N MET A 273 -10.34 17.32 -9.82
CA MET A 273 -11.80 17.36 -9.68
C MET A 273 -12.47 16.08 -10.17
N ILE A 274 -11.99 15.52 -11.30
CA ILE A 274 -12.46 14.22 -11.81
C ILE A 274 -12.14 13.11 -10.80
N PHE A 275 -10.90 13.06 -10.32
CA PHE A 275 -10.47 12.13 -9.27
C PHE A 275 -11.36 12.25 -8.03
N ALA A 276 -11.60 13.46 -7.53
CA ALA A 276 -12.41 13.67 -6.33
C ALA A 276 -13.84 13.17 -6.52
N ALA A 277 -14.47 13.46 -7.66
CA ALA A 277 -15.81 12.97 -7.98
C ALA A 277 -15.86 11.44 -8.07
N VAL A 278 -14.95 10.83 -8.84
CA VAL A 278 -14.88 9.37 -9.01
C VAL A 278 -14.60 8.69 -7.67
N PHE A 279 -13.68 9.22 -6.85
CA PHE A 279 -13.39 8.69 -5.53
C PHE A 279 -14.62 8.77 -4.61
N LEU A 280 -15.26 9.93 -4.47
CA LEU A 280 -16.42 10.05 -3.58
C LEU A 280 -17.58 9.14 -4.00
N ILE A 281 -17.87 9.05 -5.30
CA ILE A 281 -18.95 8.19 -5.83
C ILE A 281 -18.60 6.71 -5.64
N SER A 282 -17.43 6.27 -6.09
CA SER A 282 -17.02 4.87 -5.97
C SER A 282 -16.92 4.41 -4.51
N ARG A 283 -16.40 5.26 -3.61
CA ARG A 283 -16.09 4.87 -2.22
C ARG A 283 -17.21 5.08 -1.22
N LEU A 284 -18.04 6.11 -1.38
CA LEU A 284 -19.09 6.43 -0.42
C LEU A 284 -20.49 6.03 -0.88
N ILE A 285 -20.68 5.80 -2.18
CA ILE A 285 -21.98 5.42 -2.74
C ILE A 285 -21.93 3.98 -3.26
N ILE A 286 -21.09 3.71 -4.26
CA ILE A 286 -21.05 2.40 -4.92
C ILE A 286 -20.55 1.33 -3.96
N PHE A 287 -19.41 1.51 -3.30
CA PHE A 287 -18.85 0.48 -2.43
C PHE A 287 -19.79 0.06 -1.27
N PRO A 288 -20.39 0.98 -0.49
CA PRO A 288 -21.34 0.59 0.56
C PRO A 288 -22.59 -0.11 0.02
N TYR A 289 -23.13 0.37 -1.11
CA TYR A 289 -24.36 -0.18 -1.68
C TYR A 289 -24.13 -1.54 -2.38
N THR A 290 -23.07 -1.65 -3.17
CA THR A 290 -22.75 -2.84 -3.95
C THR A 290 -22.05 -3.91 -3.11
N VAL A 291 -21.10 -3.52 -2.25
CA VAL A 291 -20.27 -4.49 -1.52
C VAL A 291 -20.79 -4.68 -0.10
N LEU A 292 -20.80 -3.64 0.74
CA LEU A 292 -21.13 -3.81 2.16
C LEU A 292 -22.56 -4.32 2.38
N TYR A 293 -23.53 -3.75 1.68
CA TYR A 293 -24.91 -4.21 1.78
C TYR A 293 -25.06 -5.66 1.28
N ASN A 294 -24.34 -6.02 0.23
CA ASN A 294 -24.38 -7.36 -0.34
C ASN A 294 -23.74 -8.42 0.58
N THR A 295 -22.59 -8.11 1.18
CA THR A 295 -21.88 -9.01 2.12
C THR A 295 -22.48 -9.07 3.50
N TYR A 296 -23.31 -8.10 3.88
CA TYR A 296 -23.95 -8.04 5.20
C TYR A 296 -25.39 -8.56 5.16
N TYR A 297 -26.13 -8.27 4.08
CA TYR A 297 -27.54 -8.62 3.95
C TYR A 297 -27.78 -9.82 3.01
N TYR A 298 -27.39 -9.73 1.74
CA TYR A 298 -27.70 -10.79 0.77
C TYR A 298 -27.00 -12.12 1.08
N SER A 299 -25.79 -12.09 1.61
CA SER A 299 -25.12 -13.32 2.05
C SER A 299 -25.91 -14.08 3.12
N MET A 300 -26.60 -13.35 4.02
CA MET A 300 -27.41 -13.93 5.12
C MET A 300 -28.71 -14.55 4.63
N GLU A 301 -29.17 -14.22 3.42
CA GLU A 301 -30.29 -14.92 2.77
C GLU A 301 -29.87 -16.30 2.24
N ILE A 302 -28.57 -16.51 2.00
CA ILE A 302 -28.03 -17.73 1.40
C ILE A 302 -27.44 -18.68 2.44
N PHE A 303 -26.69 -18.16 3.41
CA PHE A 303 -26.01 -18.98 4.40
C PHE A 303 -26.02 -18.36 5.80
N GLN A 304 -25.93 -19.22 6.82
CA GLN A 304 -25.81 -18.80 8.21
C GLN A 304 -24.40 -18.26 8.51
N PRO A 305 -24.27 -17.24 9.37
CA PRO A 305 -22.99 -16.59 9.62
C PRO A 305 -22.04 -17.55 10.33
N PHE A 306 -20.77 -17.49 9.92
CA PHE A 306 -19.65 -18.25 10.48
C PHE A 306 -18.45 -17.31 10.64
N PHE A 307 -17.31 -17.80 11.14
CA PHE A 307 -16.15 -16.95 11.43
C PHE A 307 -15.72 -16.09 10.21
N GLY A 308 -15.58 -16.70 9.03
CA GLY A 308 -15.16 -16.00 7.81
C GLY A 308 -16.11 -14.88 7.38
N TYR A 309 -17.42 -15.03 7.59
CA TYR A 309 -18.40 -13.96 7.39
C TYR A 309 -18.08 -12.73 8.25
N TYR A 310 -17.86 -12.91 9.55
CA TYR A 310 -17.55 -11.81 10.46
C TYR A 310 -16.18 -11.18 10.15
N PHE A 311 -15.19 -12.02 9.86
CA PHE A 311 -13.83 -11.57 9.57
C PHE A 311 -13.77 -10.68 8.31
N VAL A 312 -14.38 -11.11 7.20
CA VAL A 312 -14.41 -10.32 5.96
C VAL A 312 -15.19 -9.02 6.16
N ASN A 313 -16.38 -9.06 6.76
CA ASN A 313 -17.17 -7.85 6.99
C ASN A 313 -16.44 -6.85 7.91
N ALA A 314 -15.70 -7.32 8.93
CA ALA A 314 -14.88 -6.45 9.78
C ALA A 314 -13.75 -5.74 8.98
N LEU A 315 -13.09 -6.46 8.08
CA LEU A 315 -12.06 -5.88 7.20
C LEU A 315 -12.67 -4.90 6.18
N LEU A 316 -13.82 -5.20 5.60
CA LEU A 316 -14.53 -4.31 4.67
C LEU A 316 -15.00 -3.02 5.37
N ILE A 317 -15.49 -3.12 6.62
CA ILE A 317 -15.84 -1.94 7.43
C ILE A 317 -14.59 -1.12 7.75
N THR A 318 -13.47 -1.77 8.10
CA THR A 318 -12.19 -1.08 8.32
C THR A 318 -11.76 -0.30 7.09
N LEU A 319 -11.89 -0.92 5.90
CA LEU A 319 -11.62 -0.28 4.63
C LEU A 319 -12.55 0.92 4.37
N GLN A 320 -13.84 0.80 4.70
CA GLN A 320 -14.79 1.91 4.58
C GLN A 320 -14.48 3.08 5.52
N LEU A 321 -14.02 2.83 6.74
CA LEU A 321 -13.61 3.90 7.66
C LEU A 321 -12.41 4.69 7.11
N LEU A 322 -11.45 3.99 6.48
CA LEU A 322 -10.32 4.63 5.80
C LEU A 322 -10.79 5.46 4.59
N HIS A 323 -11.75 4.96 3.81
CA HIS A 323 -12.35 5.73 2.72
C HIS A 323 -13.04 7.00 3.21
N ILE A 324 -13.78 6.95 4.31
CA ILE A 324 -14.41 8.12 4.92
C ILE A 324 -13.33 9.13 5.34
N PHE A 325 -12.27 8.66 6.02
CA PHE A 325 -11.14 9.51 6.42
C PHE A 325 -10.52 10.25 5.22
N TRP A 326 -10.21 9.54 4.12
CA TRP A 326 -9.66 10.18 2.93
C TRP A 326 -10.65 11.05 2.17
N SER A 327 -11.93 10.69 2.19
CA SER A 327 -13.00 11.53 1.62
C SER A 327 -13.06 12.87 2.33
N CYS A 328 -12.94 12.91 3.66
CA CYS A 328 -12.88 14.16 4.42
C CYS A 328 -11.69 15.04 3.99
N LEU A 329 -10.51 14.44 3.75
CA LEU A 329 -9.33 15.17 3.26
C LEU A 329 -9.56 15.74 1.85
N ILE A 330 -10.17 14.95 0.95
CA ILE A 330 -10.46 15.36 -0.43
C ILE A 330 -11.49 16.49 -0.43
N ILE A 331 -12.59 16.35 0.32
CA ILE A 331 -13.61 17.39 0.44
C ILE A 331 -13.01 18.69 1.00
N HIS A 332 -12.14 18.60 2.01
CA HIS A 332 -11.45 19.77 2.55
C HIS A 332 -10.58 20.46 1.48
N MET A 333 -9.85 19.69 0.67
CA MET A 333 -9.05 20.25 -0.43
C MET A 333 -9.93 20.89 -1.52
N VAL A 334 -11.05 20.27 -1.89
CA VAL A 334 -12.02 20.81 -2.86
C VAL A 334 -12.66 22.10 -2.33
N TYR A 335 -13.06 22.14 -1.07
CA TYR A 335 -13.62 23.34 -0.45
C TYR A 335 -12.63 24.51 -0.48
N LYS A 336 -11.36 24.25 -0.11
CA LYS A 336 -10.29 25.24 -0.20
C LYS A 336 -10.06 25.72 -1.64
N PHE A 337 -10.09 24.81 -2.61
CA PHE A 337 -9.96 25.12 -4.04
C PHE A 337 -11.06 26.06 -4.52
N ILE A 338 -12.32 25.79 -4.17
CA ILE A 338 -13.48 26.61 -4.55
C ILE A 338 -13.38 28.02 -3.94
N LEU A 339 -12.96 28.14 -2.68
CA LEU A 339 -12.84 29.43 -2.01
C LEU A 339 -11.65 30.28 -2.48
N GLN A 340 -10.49 29.65 -2.73
CA GLN A 340 -9.24 30.34 -3.00
C GLN A 340 -8.87 30.40 -4.49
N GLY A 341 -9.67 29.77 -5.35
CA GLY A 341 -9.52 29.79 -6.81
C GLY A 341 -8.24 29.14 -7.34
N THR A 342 -7.40 28.56 -6.48
CA THR A 342 -6.16 27.89 -6.84
C THR A 342 -5.93 26.69 -5.94
N MET A 343 -5.46 25.58 -6.51
CA MET A 343 -5.12 24.39 -5.73
C MET A 343 -3.77 24.64 -5.04
N GLU A 344 -3.81 25.11 -3.79
CA GLU A 344 -2.62 25.13 -2.96
C GLU A 344 -2.16 23.68 -2.67
N LYS A 345 -0.85 23.47 -2.59
CA LYS A 345 -0.18 22.16 -2.69
C LYS A 345 -0.86 21.06 -1.86
N ASP A 346 -0.93 19.85 -2.44
CA ASP A 346 -1.44 18.61 -1.82
C ASP A 346 -1.08 18.51 -0.33
N MET A 347 -2.09 18.57 0.55
CA MET A 347 -1.88 18.60 2.00
C MET A 347 -1.24 17.31 2.54
N ARG A 348 -1.38 16.21 1.79
CA ARG A 348 -0.82 14.88 2.10
C ARG A 348 0.65 14.80 1.71
N SER A 349 1.10 15.68 0.81
CA SER A 349 2.50 15.77 0.42
C SER A 349 3.34 16.47 1.50
N ASP A 350 4.46 15.84 1.88
CA ASP A 350 5.44 16.47 2.75
C ASP A 350 6.11 17.63 1.99
N THR A 351 5.66 18.86 2.22
CA THR A 351 6.41 20.02 2.79
C THR A 351 5.86 21.36 2.28
N GLU A 352 5.70 22.35 3.17
CA GLU A 352 5.91 23.77 2.82
C GLU A 352 6.61 24.62 3.89
N GLU A 353 6.61 24.24 5.18
CA GLU A 353 7.11 25.11 6.26
C GLU A 353 8.59 25.49 6.06
N SER A 354 9.47 24.50 5.82
CA SER A 354 10.89 24.78 5.59
C SER A 354 11.23 25.38 4.22
N ASP A 355 10.36 25.25 3.20
CA ASP A 355 10.62 25.87 1.89
C ASP A 355 10.28 27.37 1.92
N LYS A 356 9.22 27.73 2.67
CA LYS A 356 8.87 29.12 2.99
C LYS A 356 9.97 29.77 3.82
N ASP A 357 10.53 29.05 4.79
CA ASP A 357 11.64 29.57 5.60
C ASP A 357 12.94 29.73 4.81
N GLU A 358 13.24 28.86 3.84
CA GLU A 358 14.38 29.02 2.93
C GLU A 358 14.21 30.22 1.98
N GLU A 359 13.01 30.43 1.43
CA GLU A 359 12.72 31.63 0.63
C GLU A 359 12.82 32.90 1.47
N ARG A 360 12.24 32.89 2.67
CA ARG A 360 12.33 33.99 3.64
C ARG A 360 13.78 34.28 4.00
N GLU A 361 14.61 33.26 4.21
CA GLU A 361 16.04 33.45 4.47
C GLU A 361 16.82 33.95 3.26
N LYS A 362 16.53 33.48 2.04
CA LYS A 362 17.16 34.01 0.83
C LYS A 362 16.81 35.47 0.60
N ILE A 363 15.58 35.87 0.94
CA ILE A 363 15.15 37.27 0.94
C ILE A 363 15.93 38.05 1.99
N VAL A 364 16.03 37.55 3.23
CA VAL A 364 16.79 38.19 4.32
C VAL A 364 18.30 38.26 4.05
N GLU A 365 18.91 37.24 3.44
CA GLU A 365 20.32 37.25 3.04
C GLU A 365 20.56 38.21 1.86
N LYS A 366 19.63 38.30 0.90
CA LYS A 366 19.70 39.30 -0.18
C LYS A 366 19.53 40.73 0.35
N GLU A 367 18.63 40.95 1.32
CA GLU A 367 18.47 42.24 1.99
C GLU A 367 19.73 42.63 2.77
N LYS A 368 20.34 41.70 3.53
CA LYS A 368 21.59 41.98 4.25
C LYS A 368 22.78 42.26 3.33
N ASN A 369 22.87 41.57 2.20
CA ASN A 369 23.91 41.80 1.19
C ASN A 369 23.66 43.06 0.34
N GLY A 370 22.40 43.50 0.20
CA GLY A 370 22.04 44.78 -0.42
C GLY A 370 22.26 45.99 0.51
N ILE A 371 22.02 45.83 1.81
CA ILE A 371 22.22 46.87 2.83
C ILE A 371 23.71 47.11 3.12
N THR A 372 24.58 46.09 2.95
CA THR A 372 26.03 46.25 3.11
C THR A 372 26.70 47.15 2.07
N CYS A 373 25.99 47.58 1.02
CA CYS A 373 26.45 48.61 0.10
C CYS A 373 26.07 50.05 0.52
N PHE A 374 25.26 50.25 1.57
CA PHE A 374 24.73 51.58 1.89
C PHE A 374 24.79 52.02 3.37
N SER A 375 25.41 51.27 4.28
CA SER A 375 25.46 51.68 5.69
C SER A 375 26.82 51.48 6.35
N ASN A 376 27.79 52.29 5.95
CA ASN A 376 28.74 52.86 6.90
C ASN A 376 28.31 54.31 7.13
N VAL A 377 27.45 54.56 8.13
CA VAL A 377 27.31 55.82 8.90
C VAL A 377 26.17 55.69 9.92
N THR A 378 26.54 55.92 11.19
CA THR A 378 25.74 56.23 12.41
C THR A 378 24.80 55.20 13.07
N SER A 379 25.30 54.67 14.19
CA SER A 379 24.82 54.79 15.59
C SER A 379 23.33 54.76 16.00
N SER A 380 23.08 53.85 16.96
CA SER A 380 22.30 53.95 18.21
C SER A 380 20.76 54.13 18.16
N ASN A 381 20.01 53.11 18.63
CA ASN A 381 19.29 53.11 19.92
C ASN A 381 18.27 51.95 20.05
N TYR A 382 18.03 51.59 21.31
CA TYR A 382 17.07 50.63 21.88
C TYR A 382 15.64 50.65 21.29
N ILE A 383 14.96 49.49 21.31
CA ILE A 383 13.70 49.25 22.05
C ILE A 383 13.28 47.77 21.95
N GLN A 384 12.77 47.29 23.09
CA GLN A 384 12.37 45.95 23.51
C GLN A 384 10.94 45.59 23.06
N ARG A 385 10.64 44.29 22.79
CA ARG A 385 9.28 43.76 23.03
C ARG A 385 9.26 42.23 23.18
N ASN A 386 8.78 41.80 24.35
CA ASN A 386 8.35 40.43 24.67
C ASN A 386 7.05 40.10 23.94
N GLY A 387 6.89 38.82 23.57
CA GLY A 387 5.63 38.22 23.10
C GLY A 387 5.70 36.71 23.27
N SER A 388 4.98 36.20 24.28
CA SER A 388 4.75 34.79 24.60
C SER A 388 3.69 34.22 23.65
N GLU A 389 3.88 33.00 23.12
CA GLU A 389 2.74 32.14 22.70
C GLU A 389 3.08 30.63 22.65
N THR A 390 2.38 29.91 23.53
CA THR A 390 1.82 28.55 23.52
C THR A 390 2.42 27.42 22.68
N LEU A 391 2.94 26.42 23.41
CA LEU A 391 3.21 25.04 22.98
C LEU A 391 1.92 24.27 22.62
N THR A 392 1.91 23.60 21.48
CA THR A 392 1.09 22.40 21.25
C THR A 392 1.98 21.19 20.99
N ASN A 393 1.86 20.20 21.88
CA ASN A 393 2.58 18.93 21.85
C ASN A 393 2.14 18.08 20.65
N ARG A 394 3.10 17.56 19.88
CA ARG A 394 2.87 16.40 19.00
C ARG A 394 3.88 15.30 19.30
N ALA A 395 3.37 14.21 19.85
CA ALA A 395 4.13 13.03 20.25
C ALA A 395 4.74 12.33 19.01
N HIS A 396 6.05 12.07 19.11
CA HIS A 396 6.84 11.26 18.19
C HIS A 396 6.85 9.81 18.68
N LEU A 397 6.66 8.86 17.77
CA LEU A 397 6.97 7.44 18.00
C LEU A 397 7.20 6.69 16.67
N SER A 398 7.89 5.57 16.80
CA SER A 398 9.10 5.19 16.07
C SER A 398 8.91 4.09 15.01
N ASN A 399 10.02 3.75 14.34
CA ASN A 399 10.25 2.69 13.35
C ASN A 399 9.81 1.24 13.73
N GLY A 400 9.09 1.02 14.84
CA GLY A 400 8.65 -0.32 15.27
C GLY A 400 7.60 -0.96 14.36
N HIS A 401 6.69 -0.17 13.79
CA HIS A 401 5.55 -0.69 13.01
C HIS A 401 5.93 -1.37 11.69
N VAL A 402 7.09 -1.04 11.10
CA VAL A 402 7.54 -1.65 9.85
C VAL A 402 8.06 -3.08 10.07
N LYS A 403 8.68 -3.34 11.24
CA LYS A 403 9.12 -4.69 11.62
C LYS A 403 7.96 -5.59 11.99
N GLU A 404 6.97 -5.07 12.73
CA GLU A 404 5.72 -5.77 13.06
C GLU A 404 4.93 -6.16 11.82
N MET A 405 4.93 -5.32 10.78
CA MET A 405 4.24 -5.60 9.52
C MET A 405 4.99 -6.60 8.63
N LEU A 406 6.33 -6.52 8.57
CA LEU A 406 7.14 -7.60 8.00
C LEU A 406 6.94 -8.90 8.77
N LEU A 407 6.79 -8.85 10.10
CA LEU A 407 6.42 -10.01 10.89
C LEU A 407 5.01 -10.50 10.56
N CYS A 408 4.00 -9.65 10.43
CA CYS A 408 2.63 -10.06 10.03
C CYS A 408 2.59 -10.65 8.62
N ALA A 409 3.32 -10.05 7.68
CA ALA A 409 3.53 -10.57 6.33
C ALA A 409 4.32 -11.88 6.33
N MET A 410 5.33 -12.00 7.21
CA MET A 410 6.06 -13.25 7.44
C MET A 410 5.19 -14.28 8.14
N TYR A 411 4.29 -13.90 9.05
CA TYR A 411 3.30 -14.78 9.67
C TYR A 411 2.26 -15.24 8.67
N MET A 412 1.92 -14.43 7.65
CA MET A 412 1.13 -14.86 6.49
C MET A 412 1.95 -15.75 5.54
N CYS A 413 3.24 -15.46 5.36
CA CYS A 413 4.16 -16.35 4.66
C CYS A 413 4.44 -17.63 5.45
N GLN A 414 4.23 -17.63 6.77
CA GLN A 414 4.41 -18.77 7.68
C GLN A 414 3.09 -19.53 7.86
N PHE A 415 1.95 -18.85 7.73
CA PHE A 415 0.62 -19.41 7.46
C PHE A 415 0.64 -20.13 6.11
N CYS A 416 1.32 -19.55 5.12
CA CYS A 416 1.53 -20.20 3.83
C CYS A 416 2.67 -21.23 3.80
N ASN A 417 3.76 -21.05 4.56
CA ASN A 417 4.87 -22.03 4.65
C ASN A 417 4.54 -23.19 5.60
N CYS A 418 3.59 -23.04 6.54
CA CYS A 418 2.97 -24.18 7.21
C CYS A 418 2.27 -25.11 6.19
N MET A 419 1.96 -24.62 4.98
CA MET A 419 1.48 -25.44 3.86
C MET A 419 2.59 -26.26 3.17
N GLU A 420 3.89 -25.97 3.36
CA GLU A 420 4.99 -26.79 2.80
C GLU A 420 5.13 -28.16 3.49
N LEU A 421 4.46 -28.38 4.62
CA LEU A 421 4.60 -29.60 5.44
C LEU A 421 3.42 -30.58 5.31
N SER A 422 2.77 -30.65 4.15
CA SER A 422 1.85 -31.76 3.83
C SER A 422 2.15 -32.44 2.49
N PRO A 423 2.38 -33.77 2.49
CA PRO A 423 2.38 -34.58 1.28
C PRO A 423 0.93 -34.92 0.90
N PHE A 424 0.22 -33.99 0.27
CA PHE A 424 -1.04 -34.32 -0.44
C PHE A 424 -0.75 -34.63 -1.91
N TYR A 425 0.21 -35.53 -2.12
CA TYR A 425 0.34 -36.35 -3.33
C TYR A 425 0.73 -37.76 -2.84
N CYS A 426 -0.28 -38.56 -2.52
CA CYS A 426 -0.08 -40.00 -2.43
C CYS A 426 -1.35 -40.67 -2.95
N LEU A 427 -1.37 -40.88 -4.27
CA LEU A 427 -1.89 -42.07 -4.96
C LEU A 427 -1.87 -41.81 -6.47
N LYS A 428 -0.66 -41.72 -7.03
CA LYS A 428 -0.39 -42.16 -8.41
C LYS A 428 1.01 -42.77 -8.42
N ASP A 429 1.05 -44.01 -8.90
CA ASP A 429 2.20 -44.92 -9.12
C ASP A 429 2.85 -45.51 -7.84
N GLY A 430 2.96 -46.82 -7.61
CA GLY A 430 2.68 -48.03 -8.38
C GLY A 430 3.49 -49.16 -7.72
N ASN A 431 2.96 -50.38 -7.60
CA ASN A 431 3.83 -51.54 -7.60
C ASN A 431 3.13 -52.80 -8.11
N SER A 432 3.66 -53.26 -9.23
CA SER A 432 3.52 -54.58 -9.80
C SER A 432 3.74 -55.66 -8.74
N LYS A 433 2.81 -56.61 -8.64
CA LYS A 433 3.16 -57.99 -8.31
C LYS A 433 2.91 -58.83 -9.55
N ALA A 434 4.01 -59.15 -10.22
CA ALA A 434 4.11 -60.34 -11.05
C ALA A 434 3.83 -61.55 -10.16
N GLN A 435 2.85 -62.36 -10.54
CA GLN A 435 2.79 -63.75 -10.12
C GLN A 435 2.53 -64.56 -11.38
N SER A 436 3.63 -65.00 -11.97
CA SER A 436 3.70 -66.14 -12.86
C SER A 436 3.41 -67.38 -12.03
N ASP A 437 2.30 -68.07 -12.30
CA ASP A 437 2.20 -69.50 -12.05
C ASP A 437 1.65 -70.16 -13.31
N ASP A 438 2.58 -70.83 -13.97
CA ASP A 438 2.42 -71.72 -15.11
C ASP A 438 2.17 -73.11 -14.52
N SER A 439 0.97 -73.68 -14.69
CA SER A 439 0.78 -75.12 -14.50
C SER A 439 -0.34 -75.64 -15.39
N SER A 440 0.14 -76.25 -16.47
CA SER A 440 -0.47 -77.20 -17.36
C SER A 440 -1.28 -78.29 -16.66
N HIS A 441 -2.46 -78.59 -17.22
CA HIS A 441 -3.14 -79.88 -17.08
C HIS A 441 -2.22 -81.03 -17.52
N PRO A 442 -2.37 -82.23 -16.91
CA PRO A 442 -3.03 -83.31 -17.67
C PRO A 442 -3.89 -84.29 -16.85
N ASN A 443 -4.95 -84.76 -17.52
CA ASN A 443 -5.53 -86.11 -17.59
C ASN A 443 -5.90 -86.97 -16.36
N HIS A 444 -7.12 -87.50 -16.51
CA HIS A 444 -7.64 -88.86 -16.22
C HIS A 444 -7.79 -89.35 -14.78
N GLY A 445 -9.02 -89.77 -14.50
CA GLY A 445 -9.44 -90.56 -13.34
C GLY A 445 -10.94 -90.48 -13.16
#